data_AF-A0A3D0NVQ3-F1
#
_entry.id   AF-A0A3D0NVQ3-F1
#
_cell.length_a   1.000
_cell.length_b   1.000
_cell.length_c   1.000
_cell.angle_alpha   90.00
_cell.angle_beta   90.00
_cell.angle_gamma   90.00
#
_symmetry.space_group_name_H-M   'P 1'
#
loop_
_entity.id
_entity.type
_entity.pdbx_description
1 polymer ?
#
loop_
_entity_poly.entity_id
_entity_poly.type
_entity_poly.pdbx_seq_one_letter_code
_entity_poly.pdbx_strand_id
1 'polypeptide(L)'
;LSGTKLYCLPQKFSKGHAVRRFCHRFAHPTDRVIASGDTVFDVPMLTESDIALYPEELSVPSDAQHIRIPVKGFFAHGLCETLNQFIMHNA
;
A
#
# COMPACT_ATOMS: atom_id res chain seq x y z
N LEU A 1 -24.57 -9.84 -3.45
CA LEU A 1 -24.33 -9.71 -1.99
C LEU A 1 -23.86 -8.29 -1.71
N SER A 2 -24.77 -7.33 -1.53
CA SER A 2 -24.41 -5.92 -1.35
C SER A 2 -24.57 -5.50 0.11
N GLY A 3 -23.59 -5.86 0.94
CA GLY A 3 -23.38 -5.26 2.25
C GLY A 3 -22.22 -4.28 2.18
N THR A 4 -22.50 -3.01 1.89
CA THR A 4 -21.49 -1.96 1.97
C THR A 4 -21.09 -1.78 3.43
N LYS A 5 -19.83 -2.04 3.76
CA LYS A 5 -19.31 -1.90 5.12
C LYS A 5 -19.09 -0.41 5.42
N LEU A 6 -19.76 0.10 6.45
CA LEU A 6 -19.53 1.44 6.99
C LEU A 6 -18.62 1.35 8.21
N TYR A 7 -17.58 2.18 8.24
CA TYR A 7 -16.61 2.24 9.33
C TYR A 7 -16.71 3.59 10.05
N CYS A 8 -17.02 3.58 11.35
CA CYS A 8 -17.02 4.76 12.22
C CYS A 8 -15.83 4.66 13.18
N LEU A 9 -14.71 5.30 12.84
CA LEU A 9 -13.44 5.15 13.55
C LEU A 9 -12.90 6.53 13.96
N PRO A 10 -12.14 6.62 15.07
CA PRO A 10 -11.44 7.86 15.41
C PRO A 10 -10.54 8.33 14.26
N GLN A 11 -10.39 9.64 14.08
CA GLN A 11 -9.60 10.20 12.97
C GLN A 11 -8.16 9.66 12.90
N LYS A 12 -7.55 9.37 14.05
CA LYS A 12 -6.18 8.81 14.16
C LYS A 12 -6.11 7.29 13.97
N PHE A 13 -7.23 6.64 13.61
CA PHE A 13 -7.32 5.21 13.42
C PHE A 13 -7.46 4.90 11.92
N SER A 14 -6.34 4.97 11.21
CA SER A 14 -6.22 4.56 9.80
C SER A 14 -5.05 3.61 9.62
N LYS A 15 -5.06 2.81 8.54
CA LYS A 15 -3.92 1.95 8.20
C LYS A 15 -2.64 2.77 7.91
N GLY A 16 -2.77 4.00 7.43
CA GLY A 16 -1.63 4.95 7.31
C GLY A 16 -0.98 5.27 8.65
N HIS A 17 -1.78 5.59 9.69
CA HIS A 17 -1.24 5.77 11.05
C HIS A 17 -0.57 4.50 11.59
N ALA A 18 -1.02 3.31 11.17
CA ALA A 18 -0.36 2.06 11.52
C ALA A 18 1.02 1.93 10.86
N VAL A 19 1.15 2.24 9.55
CA VAL A 19 2.45 2.27 8.85
C VAL A 19 3.40 3.26 9.51
N ARG A 20 2.95 4.49 9.77
CA ARG A 20 3.81 5.51 10.41
C ARG A 20 4.34 5.04 11.77
N ARG A 21 3.50 4.41 12.59
CA ARG A 21 3.92 3.83 13.88
C ARG A 21 4.85 2.64 13.70
N PHE A 22 4.59 1.78 12.71
CA PHE A 22 5.44 0.65 12.37
C PHE A 22 6.86 1.12 12.00
N CYS A 23 6.96 2.07 11.07
CA CYS A 23 8.24 2.61 10.61
C CYS A 23 9.01 3.26 11.77
N HIS A 24 8.34 4.12 12.56
CA HIS A 24 8.96 4.75 13.71
C HIS A 24 9.49 3.74 14.75
N ARG A 25 8.83 2.58 14.90
CA ARG A 25 9.19 1.60 15.93
C ARG A 25 10.23 0.59 15.48
N PHE A 26 10.25 0.25 14.19
CA PHE A 26 10.96 -0.93 13.68
C PHE A 26 11.86 -0.66 12.47
N ALA A 27 11.60 0.36 11.66
CA ALA A 27 12.38 0.59 10.44
C ALA A 27 13.68 1.33 10.75
N HIS A 28 14.75 0.90 10.09
CA HIS A 28 15.99 1.67 9.99
C HIS A 28 15.83 2.79 8.95
N PRO A 29 16.55 3.94 9.06
CA PRO A 29 16.47 5.03 8.08
C PRO A 29 16.78 4.65 6.62
N THR A 30 17.37 3.49 6.38
CA THR A 30 17.69 2.98 5.04
C THR A 30 16.71 1.94 4.54
N ASP A 31 15.77 1.49 5.40
CA ASP A 31 14.77 0.51 5.01
C ASP A 31 13.77 1.16 4.06
N ARG A 32 13.26 0.35 3.13
CA ARG A 32 12.10 0.71 2.31
C ARG A 32 10.89 -0.09 2.76
N VAL A 33 9.75 0.59 2.79
CA VAL A 33 8.48 0.03 3.21
C VAL A 33 7.62 -0.22 1.98
N ILE A 34 7.29 -1.50 1.78
CA ILE A 34 6.40 -1.94 0.72
C ILE A 34 5.02 -2.25 1.34
N ALA A 35 3.96 -1.67 0.77
CA ALA A 35 2.59 -2.00 1.15
C ALA A 35 1.76 -2.41 -0.07
N SER A 36 0.72 -3.22 0.18
CA SER A 36 -0.25 -3.59 -0.84
C SER A 36 -1.66 -3.59 -0.28
N GLY A 37 -2.63 -3.23 -1.12
CA GLY A 37 -4.04 -3.13 -0.75
C GLY A 37 -4.93 -2.86 -1.94
N ASP A 38 -6.17 -3.31 -1.87
CA ASP A 38 -7.13 -3.38 -2.97
C ASP A 38 -8.39 -2.54 -2.75
N THR A 39 -8.56 -1.96 -1.56
CA THR A 39 -9.74 -1.17 -1.22
C THR A 39 -9.38 0.28 -0.91
N VAL A 40 -10.38 1.17 -0.97
CA VAL A 40 -10.22 2.58 -0.58
C VAL A 40 -9.73 2.73 0.87
N PHE A 41 -10.01 1.76 1.74
CA PHE A 41 -9.56 1.76 3.13
C PHE A 41 -8.03 1.56 3.27
N ASP A 42 -7.38 1.07 2.22
CA ASP A 42 -5.94 0.87 2.14
C ASP A 42 -5.19 2.10 1.62
N VAL A 43 -5.89 3.06 0.97
CA VAL A 43 -5.26 4.26 0.40
C VAL A 43 -4.36 5.00 1.41
N PRO A 44 -4.75 5.23 2.67
CA PRO A 44 -3.86 5.87 3.64
C PRO A 44 -2.58 5.08 3.92
N MET A 45 -2.61 3.74 3.86
CA MET A 45 -1.42 2.89 4.03
C MET A 45 -0.52 2.93 2.79
N LEU A 46 -1.14 2.89 1.60
CA LEU A 46 -0.45 2.96 0.32
C LEU A 46 0.22 4.33 0.10
N THR A 47 -0.39 5.41 0.60
CA THR A 47 0.21 6.75 0.55
C THR A 47 1.42 6.89 1.48
N GLU A 48 1.40 6.25 2.66
CA GLU A 48 2.49 6.36 3.65
C GLU A 48 3.69 5.42 3.36
N SER A 49 3.56 4.46 2.44
CA SER A 49 4.64 3.53 2.10
C SER A 49 5.53 4.05 0.97
N ASP A 50 6.83 3.75 1.04
CA ASP A 50 7.82 4.07 0.00
C ASP A 50 7.42 3.48 -1.36
N ILE A 51 6.93 2.24 -1.33
CA ILE A 51 6.48 1.51 -2.52
C ILE A 51 5.06 0.98 -2.24
N ALA A 52 4.15 1.20 -3.18
CA ALA A 52 2.77 0.74 -3.07
C ALA A 52 2.35 -0.06 -4.29
N LEU A 53 1.79 -1.26 -4.07
CA LEU A 53 1.21 -2.12 -5.09
C LEU A 53 -0.30 -2.23 -4.90
N TYR A 54 -1.08 -1.90 -5.93
CA TYR A 54 -2.54 -1.80 -5.83
C TYR A 54 -3.21 -2.14 -7.17
N PRO A 55 -4.49 -2.57 -7.19
CA PRO A 55 -5.22 -2.81 -8.44
C PRO A 55 -5.28 -1.54 -9.29
N GLU A 56 -5.20 -1.68 -10.61
CA GLU A 56 -5.23 -0.54 -11.53
C GLU A 56 -6.48 0.35 -11.38
N GLU A 57 -7.59 -0.22 -10.92
CA GLU A 57 -8.84 0.48 -10.69
C GLU A 57 -8.88 1.28 -9.38
N LEU A 58 -7.92 1.05 -8.46
CA LEU A 58 -7.85 1.77 -7.19
C LEU A 58 -7.10 3.09 -7.37
N SER A 59 -7.79 4.20 -7.14
CA SER A 59 -7.16 5.52 -7.16
C SER A 59 -6.30 5.73 -5.91
N VAL A 60 -4.99 5.82 -6.12
CA VAL A 60 -4.00 6.13 -5.09
C VAL A 60 -3.28 7.42 -5.47
N PRO A 61 -3.13 8.40 -4.55
CA PRO A 61 -2.36 9.60 -4.82
C PRO A 61 -0.92 9.27 -5.23
N SER A 62 -0.45 9.95 -6.27
CA SER A 62 0.93 9.88 -6.75
C SER A 62 1.69 11.14 -6.34
N ASP A 63 2.96 10.98 -5.99
CA ASP A 63 3.90 12.05 -5.73
C ASP A 63 5.30 11.62 -6.18
N ALA A 64 6.25 12.58 -6.20
CA ALA A 64 7.61 12.31 -6.70
C ALA A 64 8.49 11.52 -5.72
N GLN A 65 8.10 11.38 -4.45
CA GLN A 65 8.91 10.75 -3.41
C GLN A 65 8.67 9.24 -3.34
N HIS A 66 7.48 8.77 -3.73
CA HIS A 66 7.10 7.38 -3.58
C HIS A 66 6.86 6.66 -4.91
N ILE A 67 7.07 5.33 -4.91
CA ILE A 67 6.84 4.47 -6.06
C ILE A 67 5.43 3.88 -5.98
N ARG A 68 4.68 4.03 -7.07
CA ARG A 68 3.29 3.56 -7.19
C ARG A 68 3.19 2.60 -8.37
N ILE A 69 2.83 1.34 -8.10
CA ILE A 69 2.82 0.27 -9.10
C ILE A 69 1.42 -0.32 -9.21
N PRO A 70 0.66 0.05 -10.25
CA PRO A 70 -0.59 -0.61 -10.59
C PRO A 70 -0.34 -2.09 -10.94
N VAL A 71 -1.11 -2.97 -10.30
CA VAL A 71 -1.08 -4.42 -10.52
C VAL A 71 -2.20 -4.80 -11.47
N LYS A 72 -1.86 -5.55 -12.52
CA LYS A 72 -2.81 -6.00 -13.54
C LYS A 72 -3.36 -7.40 -13.24
N GLY A 73 -4.57 -7.66 -13.71
CA GLY A 73 -5.21 -8.97 -13.62
C GLY A 73 -5.70 -9.31 -12.21
N PHE A 74 -5.73 -10.60 -11.87
CA PHE A 74 -6.16 -11.02 -10.55
C PHE A 74 -5.17 -10.54 -9.49
N PHE A 75 -5.60 -9.59 -8.64
CA PHE A 75 -4.71 -8.80 -7.79
C PHE A 75 -3.71 -9.65 -6.99
N ALA A 76 -4.16 -10.72 -6.32
CA ALA A 76 -3.26 -11.53 -5.50
C ALA A 76 -2.16 -12.23 -6.33
N HIS A 77 -2.46 -12.64 -7.57
CA HIS A 77 -1.46 -13.25 -8.45
C HIS A 77 -0.52 -12.19 -9.04
N GLY A 78 -1.09 -11.12 -9.59
CA GLY A 78 -0.31 -10.02 -10.16
C GLY A 78 0.58 -9.36 -9.11
N LEU A 79 0.16 -9.30 -7.85
CA LEU A 79 0.94 -8.77 -6.74
C LEU A 79 2.22 -9.58 -6.52
N CYS A 80 2.11 -10.90 -6.44
CA CYS A 80 3.28 -11.78 -6.24
C CYS A 80 4.27 -11.67 -7.40
N GLU A 81 3.78 -11.66 -8.64
CA GLU A 81 4.62 -11.52 -9.82
C GLU A 81 5.33 -10.15 -9.83
N THR A 82 4.57 -9.07 -9.64
CA THR A 82 5.09 -7.70 -9.64
C THR A 82 6.09 -7.48 -8.51
N LEU A 83 5.80 -8.01 -7.31
CA LEU A 83 6.70 -7.91 -6.16
C LEU A 83 8.01 -8.67 -6.41
N ASN A 84 7.94 -9.89 -6.94
CA ASN A 84 9.13 -10.66 -7.30
C ASN A 84 9.97 -9.94 -8.35
N GLN A 85 9.34 -9.42 -9.41
CA GLN A 85 10.03 -8.64 -10.43
C GLN A 85 10.67 -7.39 -9.81
N PHE A 86 9.95 -6.65 -8.97
CA PHE A 86 10.46 -5.44 -8.34
C PHE A 86 11.68 -5.73 -7.45
N ILE A 87 11.59 -6.73 -6.58
CA ILE A 87 12.69 -7.11 -5.68
C ILE A 87 13.90 -7.57 -6.50
N MET A 88 13.73 -8.43 -7.51
CA MET A 88 14.86 -8.93 -8.31
C MET A 88 15.61 -7.85 -9.09
N HIS A 89 14.96 -6.73 -9.43
CA HIS A 89 15.59 -5.62 -10.15
C HIS A 89 16.14 -4.50 -9.25
N ASN A 90 15.78 -4.49 -7.95
CA ASN A 90 16.11 -3.40 -7.01
C ASN A 90 16.76 -3.87 -5.69
N ALA A 91 16.95 -5.18 -5.50
CA ALA A 91 17.77 -5.76 -4.43
C ALA A 91 19.26 -5.71 -4.79
#